data_AF-A0A6N8J4I2-F1
#
_entry.id   AF-A0A6N8J4I2-F1
#
_cell.length_a   1.000
_cell.length_b   1.000
_cell.length_c   1.000
_cell.angle_alpha   90.00
_cell.angle_beta   90.00
_cell.angle_gamma   90.00
#
_symmetry.space_group_name_H-M   'P 1'
#
loop_
_entity.id
_entity.type
_entity.pdbx_description
1 polymer ?
#
loop_
_entity_poly.entity_id
_entity_poly.type
_entity_poly.pdbx_seq_one_letter_code
_entity_poly.pdbx_strand_id
1 'polypeptide(L)'
;MSFFKKIFSKHVPETINQPAGKTLARFIVEFQQELNLIEWDSLKDVEYAMWLPADQDAKFAASPITEKWTQVYSITKDYWSYITANLLETLGLIEKGMFRTELPEELQAYAFTTKGGEQVILSLSKEKGIRLHFASTTSLDSRLHILNKFILYCKAWKDMIALTNEAPDKDLGFAGWWGLLKKTSEEVEKGEPLEGVGKILK
;
A
#
# COMPACT_ATOMS: atom_id res chain seq x y z
N MET A 1 28.18 1.87 3.77
CA MET A 1 27.80 2.95 2.82
C MET A 1 26.28 3.08 2.83
N SER A 2 25.77 4.30 3.03
CA SER A 2 24.34 4.56 3.26
C SER A 2 23.47 4.24 2.04
N PHE A 3 22.41 3.47 2.23
CA PHE A 3 21.37 3.11 1.22
C PHE A 3 20.85 4.35 0.46
N PHE A 4 20.80 5.50 1.15
CA PHE A 4 20.41 6.80 0.62
C PHE A 4 21.35 7.36 -0.45
N LYS A 5 22.66 7.10 -0.39
CA LYS A 5 23.60 7.58 -1.42
C LYS A 5 23.40 6.85 -2.76
N LYS A 6 22.75 5.68 -2.75
CA LYS A 6 22.58 4.83 -3.93
C LYS A 6 21.27 5.15 -4.68
N ILE A 7 20.18 5.40 -3.95
CA ILE A 7 18.89 5.85 -4.53
C ILE A 7 19.02 7.21 -5.22
N PHE A 8 19.86 8.12 -4.71
CA PHE A 8 19.96 9.50 -5.19
C PHE A 8 21.29 9.83 -5.90
N SER A 9 21.98 8.82 -6.43
CA SER A 9 23.37 8.97 -6.93
C SER A 9 23.53 9.87 -8.17
N LYS A 10 22.45 10.30 -8.83
CA LYS A 10 22.56 11.20 -9.97
C LYS A 10 22.33 12.67 -9.68
N HIS A 11 21.50 13.07 -8.71
CA HIS A 11 21.39 14.45 -8.22
C HIS A 11 20.88 14.35 -6.78
N VAL A 12 21.74 14.51 -5.77
CA VAL A 12 21.29 14.75 -4.39
C VAL A 12 21.10 16.26 -4.28
N PRO A 13 19.89 16.80 -4.38
CA PRO A 13 19.69 18.17 -3.94
C PRO A 13 19.98 18.22 -2.43
N GLU A 14 20.62 19.30 -1.98
CA GLU A 14 21.02 19.52 -0.58
C GLU A 14 19.86 19.36 0.43
N THR A 15 18.62 19.34 -0.06
CA THR A 15 17.36 19.12 0.66
C THR A 15 17.27 17.79 1.41
N ILE A 16 17.91 16.69 0.98
CA ILE A 16 17.83 15.40 1.71
C ILE A 16 18.63 15.44 3.03
N ASN A 17 19.65 16.30 3.12
CA ASN A 17 20.44 16.46 4.34
C ASN A 17 19.74 17.36 5.38
N GLN A 18 18.66 18.02 5.01
CA GLN A 18 17.85 18.83 5.92
C GLN A 18 17.01 17.94 6.86
N PRO A 19 16.64 18.42 8.06
CA PRO A 19 15.90 17.64 9.06
C PRO A 19 14.60 17.02 8.53
N ALA A 20 13.91 17.71 7.63
CA ALA A 20 12.67 17.23 7.00
C ALA A 20 12.91 15.99 6.13
N GLY A 21 13.89 16.04 5.22
CA GLY A 21 14.25 14.90 4.35
C GLY A 21 14.65 13.65 5.15
N LYS A 22 15.40 13.82 6.25
CA LYS A 22 15.77 12.71 7.15
C LYS A 22 14.56 12.05 7.82
N THR A 23 13.53 12.82 8.16
CA THR A 23 12.32 12.30 8.79
C THR A 23 11.49 11.48 7.81
N LEU A 24 11.33 11.97 6.58
CA LEU A 24 10.61 11.25 5.51
C LEU A 24 11.32 9.94 5.15
N ALA A 25 12.64 10.02 4.97
CA ALA A 25 13.51 8.89 4.75
C ALA A 25 13.37 7.78 5.82
N ARG A 26 13.20 8.17 7.09
CA ARG A 26 12.97 7.23 8.18
C ARG A 26 11.68 6.46 8.00
N PHE A 27 10.56 7.13 7.70
CA PHE A 27 9.28 6.44 7.49
C PHE A 27 9.32 5.44 6.33
N ILE A 28 10.05 5.78 5.26
CA ILE A 28 10.27 4.87 4.14
C ILE A 28 11.02 3.62 4.62
N VAL A 29 12.19 3.81 5.23
CA VAL A 29 13.03 2.69 5.68
C VAL A 29 12.35 1.83 6.75
N GLU A 30 11.64 2.45 7.70
CA GLU A 30 10.89 1.73 8.73
C GLU A 30 9.85 0.81 8.10
N PHE A 31 9.09 1.27 7.10
CA PHE A 31 8.13 0.40 6.41
C PHE A 31 8.84 -0.70 5.63
N GLN A 32 9.94 -0.40 4.94
CA GLN A 32 10.70 -1.39 4.18
C GLN A 32 11.24 -2.54 5.04
N GLN A 33 11.74 -2.21 6.24
CA GLN A 33 12.27 -3.21 7.17
C GLN A 33 11.20 -4.10 7.82
N GLU A 34 9.92 -3.75 7.65
CA GLU A 34 8.82 -4.59 8.12
C GLU A 34 8.54 -5.75 7.17
N LEU A 35 8.95 -5.68 5.90
CA LEU A 35 8.49 -6.61 4.87
C LEU A 35 9.52 -7.71 4.61
N ASN A 36 9.08 -8.95 4.71
CA ASN A 36 9.84 -10.12 4.24
C ASN A 36 9.00 -10.87 3.21
N LEU A 37 9.44 -10.88 1.95
CA LEU A 37 8.79 -11.64 0.89
C LEU A 37 8.70 -13.13 1.27
N ILE A 38 7.56 -13.74 0.98
CA ILE A 38 7.35 -15.19 1.15
C ILE A 38 6.78 -15.79 -0.13
N GLU A 39 6.98 -17.09 -0.31
CA GLU A 39 6.36 -17.83 -1.41
C GLU A 39 4.84 -17.89 -1.25
N TRP A 40 4.12 -17.83 -2.36
CA TRP A 40 2.65 -17.89 -2.39
C TRP A 40 2.10 -19.13 -1.67
N ASP A 41 2.73 -20.28 -1.89
CA ASP A 41 2.33 -21.55 -1.29
C ASP A 41 2.46 -21.56 0.24
N SER A 42 3.30 -20.69 0.80
CA SER A 42 3.52 -20.55 2.25
C SER A 42 2.44 -19.71 2.95
N LEU A 43 1.50 -19.12 2.21
CA LEU A 43 0.33 -18.47 2.78
C LEU A 43 -0.54 -19.47 3.54
N LYS A 44 -1.06 -19.03 4.70
CA LYS A 44 -2.07 -19.75 5.47
C LYS A 44 -3.26 -20.07 4.57
N ASP A 45 -3.88 -21.24 4.80
CA ASP A 45 -5.10 -21.65 4.10
C ASP A 45 -6.33 -20.95 4.71
N VAL A 46 -6.42 -19.65 4.45
CA VAL A 46 -7.47 -18.75 4.95
C VAL A 46 -7.81 -17.69 3.89
N GLU A 47 -8.96 -17.05 4.03
CA GLU A 47 -9.33 -15.94 3.13
C GLU A 47 -8.43 -14.72 3.32
N TYR A 48 -8.13 -14.02 2.23
CA TYR A 48 -7.45 -12.72 2.23
C TYR A 48 -8.34 -11.68 1.55
N ALA A 49 -8.46 -10.50 2.17
CA ALA A 49 -9.19 -9.39 1.56
C ALA A 49 -8.67 -8.02 2.06
N MET A 50 -9.04 -6.95 1.36
CA MET A 50 -8.81 -5.58 1.85
C MET A 50 -9.58 -5.30 3.14
N TRP A 51 -10.76 -5.91 3.29
CA TRP A 51 -11.57 -5.89 4.50
C TRP A 51 -12.42 -7.17 4.60
N LEU A 52 -12.54 -7.67 5.82
CA LEU A 52 -13.43 -8.77 6.21
C LEU A 52 -14.16 -8.37 7.49
N PRO A 53 -15.46 -8.68 7.62
CA PRO A 53 -16.21 -8.38 8.82
C PRO A 53 -15.59 -9.07 10.05
N ALA A 54 -15.60 -8.37 11.18
CA ALA A 54 -15.20 -8.90 12.48
C ALA A 54 -16.11 -8.32 13.57
N ASP A 55 -16.13 -8.93 14.77
CA ASP A 55 -17.02 -8.49 15.86
C ASP A 55 -16.88 -6.99 16.20
N GLN A 56 -15.67 -6.45 16.12
CA GLN A 56 -15.35 -5.04 16.40
C GLN A 56 -15.41 -4.15 15.14
N ASP A 57 -15.66 -4.72 13.97
CA ASP A 57 -15.66 -4.04 12.68
C ASP A 57 -16.60 -4.75 11.68
N ALA A 58 -17.89 -4.74 12.00
CA ALA A 58 -18.90 -5.55 11.30
C ALA A 58 -19.45 -4.89 10.03
N LYS A 59 -19.24 -3.57 9.85
CA LYS A 59 -19.78 -2.81 8.72
C LYS A 59 -18.68 -2.07 7.99
N PHE A 60 -18.53 -2.35 6.69
CA PHE A 60 -17.50 -1.75 5.86
C PHE A 60 -17.65 -0.24 5.77
N ALA A 61 -18.87 0.28 5.56
CA ALA A 61 -19.09 1.71 5.41
C ALA A 61 -18.60 2.54 6.61
N ALA A 62 -18.75 1.99 7.83
CA ALA A 62 -18.33 2.63 9.07
C ALA A 62 -16.94 2.16 9.56
N SER A 63 -16.29 1.26 8.82
CA SER A 63 -15.03 0.65 9.24
C SER A 63 -13.89 1.68 9.24
N PRO A 64 -13.03 1.68 10.28
CA PRO A 64 -11.80 2.45 10.23
C PRO A 64 -10.89 2.03 9.07
N ILE A 65 -10.96 0.78 8.60
CA ILE A 65 -10.21 0.29 7.43
C ILE A 65 -10.62 1.05 6.16
N THR A 66 -11.91 1.35 5.99
CA THR A 66 -12.44 2.14 4.87
C THR A 66 -11.90 3.56 4.86
N GLU A 67 -11.78 4.18 6.03
CA GLU A 67 -11.14 5.50 6.14
C GLU A 67 -9.66 5.43 5.74
N LYS A 68 -8.92 4.41 6.21
CA LYS A 68 -7.51 4.22 5.83
C LYS A 68 -7.33 4.03 4.33
N TRP A 69 -8.15 3.21 3.69
CA TRP A 69 -8.11 3.05 2.23
C TRP A 69 -8.44 4.33 1.49
N THR A 70 -9.39 5.12 1.98
CA THR A 70 -9.68 6.45 1.41
C THR A 70 -8.45 7.36 1.44
N GLN A 71 -7.68 7.34 2.54
CA GLN A 71 -6.42 8.08 2.61
C GLN A 71 -5.38 7.53 1.62
N VAL A 72 -5.21 6.21 1.52
CA VAL A 72 -4.29 5.59 0.57
C VAL A 72 -4.62 6.04 -0.86
N TYR A 73 -5.87 5.87 -1.31
CA TYR A 73 -6.29 6.25 -2.67
C TYR A 73 -6.17 7.75 -2.94
N SER A 74 -6.36 8.59 -1.93
CA SER A 74 -6.15 10.04 -2.08
C SER A 74 -4.69 10.43 -2.36
N ILE A 75 -3.74 9.61 -1.88
CA ILE A 75 -2.30 9.85 -2.07
C ILE A 75 -1.82 9.16 -3.33
N THR A 76 -2.12 7.86 -3.49
CA THR A 76 -1.54 7.05 -4.57
C THR A 76 -2.04 7.47 -5.94
N LYS A 77 -3.21 8.12 -6.07
CA LYS A 77 -3.71 8.61 -7.36
C LYS A 77 -2.71 9.50 -8.13
N ASP A 78 -1.86 10.24 -7.42
CA ASP A 78 -0.90 11.18 -8.00
C ASP A 78 0.57 10.72 -7.87
N TYR A 79 0.84 9.59 -7.19
CA TYR A 79 2.22 9.16 -6.88
C TYR A 79 2.43 7.64 -6.94
N TRP A 80 1.53 6.91 -7.60
CA TRP A 80 1.53 5.45 -7.64
C TRP A 80 2.82 4.86 -8.25
N SER A 81 3.42 5.48 -9.26
CA SER A 81 4.56 4.88 -10.00
C SER A 81 5.81 4.84 -9.14
N TYR A 82 6.03 5.88 -8.34
CA TYR A 82 7.14 5.98 -7.38
C TYR A 82 6.95 5.01 -6.21
N ILE A 83 5.74 5.01 -5.63
CA ILE A 83 5.38 4.14 -4.50
C ILE A 83 5.52 2.67 -4.91
N THR A 84 5.03 2.31 -6.11
CA THR A 84 5.10 0.94 -6.64
C THR A 84 6.54 0.52 -6.91
N ALA A 85 7.35 1.37 -7.55
CA ALA A 85 8.75 1.07 -7.83
C ALA A 85 9.50 0.77 -6.54
N ASN A 86 9.33 1.62 -5.52
CA ASN A 86 10.01 1.41 -4.26
C ASN A 86 9.50 0.17 -3.49
N LEU A 87 8.20 -0.14 -3.54
CA LEU A 87 7.66 -1.38 -2.95
C LEU A 87 8.26 -2.62 -3.62
N LEU A 88 8.25 -2.68 -4.95
CA LEU A 88 8.78 -3.81 -5.70
C LEU A 88 10.29 -3.96 -5.52
N GLU A 89 11.04 -2.86 -5.48
CA GLU A 89 12.48 -2.89 -5.18
C GLU A 89 12.73 -3.43 -3.77
N THR A 90 11.93 -3.01 -2.79
CA THR A 90 12.02 -3.46 -1.39
C THR A 90 11.80 -4.97 -1.27
N LEU A 91 10.85 -5.48 -2.05
CA LEU A 91 10.55 -6.92 -2.12
C LEU A 91 11.54 -7.69 -3.01
N GLY A 92 12.50 -7.03 -3.65
CA GLY A 92 13.48 -7.67 -4.53
C GLY A 92 12.90 -8.15 -5.87
N LEU A 93 11.75 -7.59 -6.29
CA LEU A 93 11.00 -7.99 -7.48
C LEU A 93 11.41 -7.23 -8.75
N ILE A 94 12.13 -6.11 -8.59
CA ILE A 94 12.67 -5.31 -9.69
C ILE A 94 14.12 -4.89 -9.39
N GLU A 95 14.80 -4.35 -10.40
CA GLU A 95 16.17 -3.87 -10.28
C GLU A 95 16.29 -2.66 -9.33
N LYS A 96 17.40 -2.60 -8.60
CA LYS A 96 17.68 -1.49 -7.67
C LYS A 96 17.94 -0.18 -8.41
N GLY A 97 17.37 0.90 -7.89
CA GLY A 97 17.52 2.24 -8.44
C GLY A 97 16.43 2.61 -9.46
N MET A 98 15.41 1.77 -9.63
CA MET A 98 14.22 2.14 -10.40
C MET A 98 13.38 3.15 -9.60
N PHE A 99 13.22 4.35 -10.15
CA PHE A 99 12.49 5.43 -9.48
C PHE A 99 11.00 5.43 -9.80
N ARG A 100 10.62 4.92 -10.97
CA ARG A 100 9.23 4.77 -11.43
C ARG A 100 9.08 3.42 -12.11
N THR A 101 7.88 2.86 -12.01
CA THR A 101 7.48 1.65 -12.75
C THR A 101 6.04 1.79 -13.18
N GLU A 102 5.66 1.11 -14.25
CA GLU A 102 4.26 0.96 -14.61
C GLU A 102 3.57 -0.05 -13.69
N LEU A 103 2.26 0.13 -13.48
CA LEU A 103 1.41 -0.91 -12.94
C LEU A 103 1.08 -1.93 -14.04
N PRO A 104 0.90 -3.22 -13.69
CA PRO A 104 0.52 -4.22 -14.66
C PRO A 104 -0.91 -4.01 -15.15
N GLU A 105 -1.19 -4.36 -16.40
CA GLU A 105 -2.57 -4.36 -16.95
C GLU A 105 -3.44 -5.32 -16.13
N GLU A 106 -2.97 -6.56 -16.00
CA GLU A 106 -3.60 -7.62 -15.21
C GLU A 106 -3.20 -7.56 -13.74
N LEU A 107 -3.98 -8.22 -12.89
CA LEU A 107 -3.67 -8.36 -11.47
C LEU A 107 -2.34 -9.10 -11.27
N GLN A 108 -1.39 -8.48 -10.58
CA GLN A 108 -0.24 -9.15 -9.99
C GLN A 108 -0.34 -9.11 -8.48
N ALA A 109 0.06 -10.19 -7.81
CA ALA A 109 0.01 -10.31 -6.37
C ALA A 109 1.29 -10.92 -5.81
N TYR A 110 1.71 -10.41 -4.65
CA TYR A 110 2.94 -10.81 -3.97
C TYR A 110 2.66 -10.98 -2.49
N ALA A 111 3.09 -12.11 -1.92
CA ALA A 111 2.91 -12.42 -0.52
C ALA A 111 4.14 -11.97 0.29
N PHE A 112 3.90 -11.35 1.44
CA PHE A 112 4.95 -11.00 2.38
C PHE A 112 4.48 -11.18 3.82
N THR A 113 5.44 -11.30 4.73
CA THR A 113 5.22 -11.26 6.17
C THR A 113 5.68 -9.94 6.73
N THR A 114 4.94 -9.42 7.71
CA THR A 114 5.39 -8.29 8.52
C THR A 114 6.36 -8.77 9.59
N LYS A 115 7.11 -7.86 10.22
CA LYS A 115 7.95 -8.19 11.40
C LYS A 115 7.13 -8.75 12.57
N GLY A 116 5.84 -8.41 12.65
CA GLY A 116 4.89 -8.96 13.61
C GLY A 116 4.39 -10.37 13.28
N GLY A 117 4.82 -10.96 12.16
CA GLY A 117 4.41 -12.31 11.72
C GLY A 117 3.08 -12.35 10.96
N GLU A 118 2.44 -11.19 10.72
CA GLU A 118 1.22 -11.12 9.91
C GLU A 118 1.53 -11.37 8.44
N GLN A 119 0.76 -12.24 7.79
CA GLN A 119 0.85 -12.47 6.35
C GLN A 119 -0.06 -11.48 5.62
N VAL A 120 0.47 -10.82 4.61
CA VAL A 120 -0.21 -9.80 3.81
C VAL A 120 0.07 -10.07 2.34
N ILE A 121 -0.92 -9.83 1.50
CA ILE A 121 -0.75 -9.86 0.05
C ILE A 121 -0.75 -8.42 -0.47
N LEU A 122 0.30 -8.03 -1.19
CA LEU A 122 0.31 -6.84 -2.03
C LEU A 122 -0.33 -7.21 -3.37
N SER A 123 -1.33 -6.46 -3.83
CA SER A 123 -1.85 -6.61 -5.20
C SER A 123 -1.83 -5.31 -5.98
N LEU A 124 -1.48 -5.42 -7.27
CA LEU A 124 -1.21 -4.32 -8.19
C LEU A 124 -2.00 -4.52 -9.49
N SER A 125 -2.65 -3.47 -10.00
CA SER A 125 -3.18 -3.42 -11.38
C SER A 125 -3.45 -1.98 -11.83
N LYS A 126 -3.47 -1.71 -13.13
CA LYS A 126 -3.86 -0.40 -13.70
C LYS A 126 -5.33 -0.04 -13.43
N GLU A 127 -6.20 -1.02 -13.26
CA GLU A 127 -7.63 -0.79 -12.96
C GLU A 127 -7.84 -0.30 -11.52
N LYS A 128 -7.12 -0.88 -10.56
CA LYS A 128 -7.47 -0.79 -9.13
C LYS A 128 -6.31 -0.30 -8.25
N GLY A 129 -5.14 -0.08 -8.82
CA GLY A 129 -3.97 0.43 -8.12
C GLY A 129 -3.37 -0.55 -7.11
N ILE A 130 -2.82 0.01 -6.04
CA ILE A 130 -2.06 -0.68 -4.99
C ILE A 130 -2.99 -1.07 -3.83
N ARG A 131 -3.05 -2.35 -3.49
CA ARG A 131 -3.87 -2.88 -2.39
C ARG A 131 -3.07 -3.82 -1.51
N LEU A 132 -3.48 -3.89 -0.25
CA LEU A 132 -2.99 -4.81 0.76
C LEU A 132 -4.18 -5.66 1.19
N HIS A 133 -3.99 -6.98 1.21
CA HIS A 133 -5.00 -7.93 1.64
C HIS A 133 -4.51 -8.63 2.88
N PHE A 134 -5.37 -8.68 3.89
CA PHE A 134 -5.08 -9.26 5.19
C PHE A 134 -5.75 -10.61 5.31
N ALA A 135 -5.06 -11.56 5.94
CA ALA A 135 -5.67 -12.84 6.31
C ALA A 135 -6.89 -12.60 7.21
N SER A 136 -7.92 -13.45 7.08
CA SER A 136 -9.10 -13.41 7.95
C SER A 136 -8.76 -13.52 9.43
N THR A 137 -7.66 -14.20 9.75
CA THR A 137 -7.13 -14.36 11.11
C THR A 137 -6.38 -13.14 11.67
N THR A 138 -6.01 -12.16 10.83
CA THR A 138 -5.29 -10.96 11.29
C THR A 138 -6.26 -10.06 12.06
N SER A 139 -5.89 -9.65 13.28
CA SER A 139 -6.72 -8.80 14.14
C SER A 139 -6.92 -7.41 13.54
N LEU A 140 -8.02 -6.73 13.91
CA LEU A 140 -8.29 -5.36 13.48
C LEU A 140 -7.13 -4.41 13.83
N ASP A 141 -6.56 -4.52 15.03
CA ASP A 141 -5.43 -3.70 15.47
C ASP A 141 -4.19 -3.90 14.59
N SER A 142 -3.87 -5.16 14.25
CA SER A 142 -2.78 -5.47 13.32
C SER A 142 -3.03 -4.86 11.93
N ARG A 143 -4.25 -5.01 11.38
CA ARG A 143 -4.63 -4.42 10.08
C ARG A 143 -4.46 -2.90 10.08
N LEU A 144 -4.99 -2.23 11.12
CA LEU A 144 -4.91 -0.78 11.28
C LEU A 144 -3.47 -0.30 11.46
N HIS A 145 -2.67 -1.02 12.24
CA HIS A 145 -1.26 -0.71 12.44
C HIS A 145 -0.48 -0.76 11.11
N ILE A 146 -0.66 -1.83 10.33
CA ILE A 146 -0.02 -1.99 9.02
C ILE A 146 -0.47 -0.88 8.06
N LEU A 147 -1.78 -0.60 7.99
CA LEU A 147 -2.31 0.46 7.13
C LEU A 147 -1.82 1.85 7.54
N ASN A 148 -1.72 2.15 8.83
CA ASN A 148 -1.17 3.42 9.30
C ASN A 148 0.29 3.59 8.88
N LYS A 149 1.12 2.54 9.01
CA LYS A 149 2.49 2.56 8.52
C LYS A 149 2.55 2.73 7.00
N PHE A 150 1.68 2.03 6.26
CA PHE A 150 1.61 2.16 4.81
C PHE A 150 1.19 3.58 4.37
N ILE A 151 0.25 4.22 5.07
CA ILE A 151 -0.13 5.61 4.81
C ILE A 151 1.05 6.55 5.08
N LEU A 152 1.79 6.37 6.17
CA LEU A 152 2.99 7.18 6.46
C LEU A 152 4.05 7.01 5.37
N TYR A 153 4.24 5.78 4.90
CA TYR A 153 5.12 5.46 3.77
C TYR A 153 4.68 6.20 2.48
N CYS A 154 3.40 6.13 2.11
CA CYS A 154 2.87 6.84 0.94
C CYS A 154 3.00 8.37 1.07
N LYS A 155 2.71 8.93 2.25
CA LYS A 155 2.89 10.37 2.52
C LYS A 155 4.35 10.78 2.42
N ALA A 156 5.27 9.98 2.97
CA ALA A 156 6.69 10.24 2.89
C ALA A 156 7.17 10.29 1.44
N TRP A 157 6.70 9.39 0.58
CA TRP A 157 6.98 9.43 -0.85
C TRP A 157 6.43 10.68 -1.53
N LYS A 158 5.16 11.02 -1.30
CA LYS A 158 4.56 12.26 -1.81
C LYS A 158 5.41 13.49 -1.44
N ASP A 159 5.79 13.60 -0.17
CA ASP A 159 6.54 14.75 0.32
C ASP A 159 7.97 14.76 -0.23
N MET A 160 8.60 13.61 -0.39
CA MET A 160 9.92 13.48 -1.03
C MET A 160 9.90 13.93 -2.50
N ILE A 161 8.87 13.54 -3.26
CA ILE A 161 8.69 13.91 -4.67
C ILE A 161 8.46 15.42 -4.80
N ALA A 162 7.68 15.99 -3.88
CA ALA A 162 7.48 17.44 -3.80
C ALA A 162 8.79 18.20 -3.53
N LEU A 163 9.67 17.67 -2.67
CA LEU A 163 10.99 18.26 -2.40
C LEU A 163 11.95 18.19 -3.59
N THR A 164 11.78 17.21 -4.48
CA THR A 164 12.62 17.04 -5.69
C THR A 164 12.02 17.70 -6.93
N ASN A 165 10.86 18.37 -6.82
CA ASN A 165 10.12 18.95 -7.95
C ASN A 165 9.82 17.96 -9.09
N GLU A 166 9.65 16.69 -8.74
CA GLU A 166 9.31 15.65 -9.71
C GLU A 166 7.82 15.72 -10.06
N ALA A 167 7.48 15.39 -11.31
CA ALA A 167 6.10 15.48 -11.76
C ALA A 167 5.22 14.39 -11.11
N PRO A 168 4.00 14.73 -10.68
CA PRO A 168 3.04 13.73 -10.22
C PRO A 168 2.64 12.81 -11.38
N ASP A 169 2.14 11.64 -11.02
CA ASP A 169 1.52 10.71 -11.95
C ASP A 169 0.18 11.24 -12.47
N LYS A 170 -0.20 10.79 -13.66
CA LYS A 170 -1.59 10.90 -14.11
C LYS A 170 -2.45 9.94 -13.31
N ASP A 171 -3.59 10.42 -12.82
CA ASP A 171 -4.61 9.57 -12.21
C ASP A 171 -5.15 8.58 -13.26
N LEU A 172 -4.99 7.29 -12.98
CA LEU A 172 -5.49 6.20 -13.81
C LEU A 172 -6.96 5.82 -13.50
N GLY A 173 -7.61 6.56 -12.60
CA GLY A 173 -9.00 6.35 -12.20
C GLY A 173 -9.15 5.69 -10.82
N PHE A 174 -8.07 5.58 -10.03
CA PHE A 174 -8.08 4.85 -8.76
C PHE A 174 -9.02 5.46 -7.73
N ALA A 175 -9.03 6.79 -7.62
CA ALA A 175 -9.94 7.48 -6.71
C ALA A 175 -11.40 7.31 -7.11
N GLY A 176 -11.68 7.29 -8.42
CA GLY A 176 -13.02 7.03 -8.97
C GLY A 176 -13.48 5.60 -8.69
N TRP A 177 -12.61 4.62 -8.94
CA TRP A 177 -12.86 3.22 -8.63
C TRP A 177 -13.16 3.01 -7.13
N TRP A 178 -12.33 3.59 -6.25
CA TRP A 178 -12.53 3.48 -4.81
C TRP A 178 -13.85 4.12 -4.36
N GLY A 179 -14.18 5.30 -4.91
CA GLY A 179 -15.46 5.96 -4.63
C GLY A 179 -16.66 5.13 -5.05
N LEU A 180 -16.59 4.49 -6.23
CA LEU A 180 -17.64 3.57 -6.70
C LEU A 180 -17.76 2.35 -5.77
N LEU A 181 -16.64 1.70 -5.45
CA LEU A 181 -16.61 0.55 -4.55
C LEU A 181 -17.25 0.87 -3.20
N LYS A 182 -16.89 2.00 -2.59
CA LYS A 182 -17.49 2.47 -1.34
C LYS A 182 -19.00 2.62 -1.45
N LYS A 183 -19.46 3.37 -2.45
CA LYS A 183 -20.88 3.61 -2.67
C LYS A 183 -21.65 2.30 -2.89
N THR A 184 -21.14 1.41 -3.73
CA THR A 184 -21.76 0.10 -3.97
C THR A 184 -21.82 -0.72 -2.70
N SER A 185 -20.74 -0.74 -1.92
CA SER A 185 -20.69 -1.45 -0.63
C SER A 185 -21.72 -0.89 0.36
N GLU A 186 -21.81 0.43 0.48
CA GLU A 186 -22.81 1.12 1.31
C GLU A 186 -24.26 0.80 0.91
N GLU A 187 -24.55 0.71 -0.39
CA GLU A 187 -25.89 0.33 -0.86
C GLU A 187 -26.21 -1.15 -0.58
N VAL A 188 -25.25 -2.05 -0.75
CA VAL A 188 -25.43 -3.49 -0.44
C VAL A 188 -25.68 -3.68 1.06
N GLU A 189 -24.92 -2.99 1.92
CA GLU A 189 -25.07 -3.06 3.39
C GLU A 189 -26.43 -2.61 3.93
N LYS A 190 -27.25 -1.93 3.12
CA LYS A 190 -28.65 -1.60 3.49
C LYS A 190 -29.57 -2.81 3.41
N GLY A 191 -29.27 -3.78 2.55
CA GLY A 191 -30.06 -5.00 2.35
C GLY A 191 -29.50 -6.19 3.10
N GLU A 192 -28.18 -6.40 3.03
CA GLU A 192 -27.51 -7.56 3.62
C GLU A 192 -26.08 -7.22 4.10
N PRO A 193 -25.56 -7.90 5.13
CA PRO A 193 -24.17 -7.71 5.56
C PRO A 193 -23.17 -8.11 4.48
N LEU A 194 -22.11 -7.31 4.30
CA LEU A 194 -21.02 -7.68 3.40
C LEU A 194 -20.16 -8.80 4.00
N GLU A 195 -19.82 -9.78 3.17
CA GLU A 195 -18.92 -10.89 3.54
C GLU A 195 -17.43 -10.56 3.37
N GLY A 196 -17.13 -9.42 2.75
CA GLY A 196 -15.77 -8.94 2.52
C GLY A 196 -15.67 -8.01 1.32
N VAL A 197 -14.57 -7.27 1.25
CA VAL A 197 -14.29 -6.33 0.16
C VAL A 197 -12.91 -6.59 -0.41
N GLY A 198 -12.84 -6.71 -1.73
CA GLY A 198 -11.58 -6.93 -2.46
C GLY A 198 -10.92 -8.26 -2.07
N LYS A 199 -11.68 -9.35 -1.98
CA LYS A 199 -11.12 -10.69 -1.70
C LYS A 199 -10.13 -11.12 -2.78
N ILE A 200 -9.10 -11.86 -2.38
CA ILE A 200 -8.19 -12.55 -3.30
C ILE A 200 -8.19 -14.04 -2.97
N LEU A 201 -8.30 -14.87 -3.99
CA LEU A 201 -8.30 -16.32 -3.88
C LEU A 201 -6.87 -16.84 -4.04
N LYS A 202 -6.48 -17.80 -3.20
CA LYS A 202 -5.20 -18.51 -3.32
C LYS A 202 -5.22 -19.44 -4.51
#